data_AF-A0A5C5XS75-F1
#
_entry.id   AF-A0A5C5XS75-F1
#
_cell.length_a   1.000
_cell.length_b   1.000
_cell.length_c   1.000
_cell.angle_alpha   90.00
_cell.angle_beta   90.00
_cell.angle_gamma   90.00
#
_symmetry.space_group_name_H-M   'P 1'
#
loop_
_entity.id
_entity.type
_entity.pdbx_description
1 polymer ?
#
loop_
_entity_poly.entity_id
_entity_poly.type
_entity_poly.pdbx_seq_one_letter_code
_entity_poly.pdbx_strand_id
1 'polypeptide(L)'
;MEWIESEFAWLELGDLRREKRVKTIVEQFSRIAESQPGACMGDSDLEALYRVAKNPAITTDAILDAHQQAAIVRTASHAVVVLAQDTSVIDLTKPSRQVKGTGPLESDDKFGFFLHPLYALSEQGLPLGMVDHVLWTRQSILTNVDRPDKERLRKQSCYECIGSRSGWEFRSVSLTCHRIAASTTRSTTDFSAI
;
A
#
# COMPACT_ATOMS: atom_id res chain seq x y z
N MET A 1 -11.44 -14.44 -11.64
CA MET A 1 -11.69 -15.17 -10.38
C MET A 1 -10.39 -15.75 -9.82
N GLU A 2 -9.70 -16.66 -10.53
CA GLU A 2 -8.41 -17.25 -10.11
C GLU A 2 -7.38 -16.23 -9.59
N TRP A 3 -7.24 -15.08 -10.26
CA TRP A 3 -6.29 -14.04 -9.84
C TRP A 3 -6.50 -13.54 -8.40
N ILE A 4 -7.73 -13.51 -7.89
CA ILE A 4 -8.04 -13.04 -6.52
C ILE A 4 -7.63 -14.09 -5.49
N GLU A 5 -7.76 -15.37 -5.82
CA GLU A 5 -7.29 -16.44 -4.96
C GLU A 5 -5.76 -16.43 -4.86
N SER A 6 -5.04 -16.14 -5.95
CA SER A 6 -3.58 -15.94 -5.90
C SER A 6 -3.16 -14.63 -5.23
N GLU A 7 -3.92 -13.54 -5.42
CA GLU A 7 -3.60 -12.22 -4.82
C GLU A 7 -3.75 -12.22 -3.30
N PHE A 8 -4.70 -13.01 -2.79
CA PHE A 8 -5.00 -13.15 -1.36
C PHE A 8 -4.75 -14.59 -0.89
N ALA A 9 -3.71 -15.25 -1.43
CA ALA A 9 -3.32 -16.60 -1.02
C ALA A 9 -2.75 -16.65 0.41
N TRP A 10 -2.14 -15.54 0.87
CA TRP A 10 -1.59 -15.34 2.21
C TRP A 10 -2.52 -14.57 3.16
N LEU A 11 -3.81 -14.45 2.82
CA LEU A 11 -4.78 -13.73 3.67
C LEU A 11 -5.23 -14.62 4.83
N GLU A 12 -4.74 -14.33 6.03
CA GLU A 12 -5.12 -15.02 7.27
C GLU A 12 -5.95 -14.09 8.18
N LEU A 13 -7.23 -14.40 8.39
CA LEU A 13 -8.14 -13.62 9.26
C LEU A 13 -8.72 -14.45 10.42
N GLY A 14 -8.18 -15.64 10.64
CA GLY A 14 -8.58 -16.61 11.67
C GLY A 14 -9.99 -17.21 11.47
N ASP A 15 -10.63 -16.93 10.34
CA ASP A 15 -11.96 -17.44 9.96
C ASP A 15 -12.11 -17.38 8.44
N LEU A 16 -12.14 -18.55 7.80
CA LEU A 16 -12.30 -18.73 6.36
C LEU A 16 -13.54 -17.99 5.79
N ARG A 17 -14.57 -17.72 6.61
CA ARG A 17 -15.75 -16.97 6.19
C ARG A 17 -15.43 -15.48 5.98
N ARG A 18 -14.51 -14.92 6.76
CA ARG A 18 -14.03 -13.53 6.62
C ARG A 18 -13.17 -13.41 5.37
N GLU A 19 -12.21 -14.32 5.20
CA GLU A 19 -11.32 -14.38 4.04
C GLU A 19 -12.12 -14.49 2.74
N LYS A 20 -13.04 -15.46 2.67
CA LYS A 20 -13.96 -15.60 1.53
C LYS A 20 -14.77 -14.33 1.26
N ARG A 21 -15.28 -13.66 2.30
CA ARG A 21 -16.06 -12.44 2.12
C ARG A 21 -15.20 -11.25 1.67
N VAL A 22 -13.97 -11.11 2.16
CA VAL A 22 -13.01 -10.11 1.65
C VAL A 22 -12.72 -10.35 0.18
N LYS A 23 -12.40 -11.59 -0.22
CA LYS A 23 -12.17 -11.95 -1.64
C LYS A 23 -13.40 -11.65 -2.52
N THR A 24 -14.62 -11.94 -2.06
CA THR A 24 -15.86 -11.57 -2.77
C THR A 24 -16.02 -10.05 -2.93
N ILE A 25 -15.72 -9.26 -1.89
CA ILE A 25 -15.79 -7.80 -1.95
C ILE A 25 -14.76 -7.25 -2.94
N VAL A 26 -13.51 -7.72 -2.89
CA VAL A 26 -12.48 -7.33 -3.86
C VAL A 26 -12.91 -7.69 -5.29
N GLU A 27 -13.54 -8.85 -5.50
CA GLU A 27 -14.07 -9.23 -6.81
C GLU A 27 -15.14 -8.23 -7.31
N GLN A 28 -16.08 -7.83 -6.46
CA GLN A 28 -17.12 -6.86 -6.80
C GLN A 28 -16.51 -5.51 -7.21
N PHE A 29 -15.62 -4.97 -6.38
CA PHE A 29 -14.96 -3.69 -6.63
C PHE A 29 -13.99 -3.73 -7.83
N SER A 30 -13.43 -4.90 -8.17
CA SER A 30 -12.59 -5.04 -9.38
C SER A 30 -13.37 -4.99 -10.69
N ARG A 31 -14.70 -5.19 -10.65
CA ARG A 31 -15.57 -5.19 -11.83
C ARG A 31 -16.23 -3.84 -12.08
N ILE A 32 -16.53 -3.09 -11.02
CA ILE A 32 -17.30 -1.85 -11.08
C ILE A 32 -16.61 -0.78 -10.23
N ALA A 33 -16.05 0.24 -10.89
CA ALA A 33 -15.43 1.40 -10.25
C ALA A 33 -16.47 2.44 -9.82
N GLU A 34 -17.39 2.03 -8.93
CA GLU A 34 -18.54 2.81 -8.47
C GLU A 34 -18.48 3.15 -6.98
N SER A 35 -19.45 3.95 -6.53
CA SER A 35 -19.73 4.12 -5.10
C SER A 35 -19.95 2.78 -4.37
N GLN A 36 -19.72 2.74 -3.04
CA GLN A 36 -19.88 1.51 -2.25
C GLN A 36 -21.23 0.78 -2.47
N PRO A 37 -22.40 1.46 -2.54
CA PRO A 37 -23.66 0.82 -2.91
C PRO A 37 -23.73 0.38 -4.38
N GLY A 38 -23.15 1.16 -5.30
CA GLY A 38 -23.18 0.88 -6.74
C GLY A 38 -22.26 -0.27 -7.19
N ALA A 39 -21.23 -0.59 -6.40
CA ALA A 39 -20.38 -1.76 -6.62
C ALA A 39 -20.99 -3.07 -6.07
N CYS A 40 -22.00 -2.99 -5.19
CA CYS A 40 -22.66 -4.16 -4.61
C CYS A 40 -23.85 -4.62 -5.47
N MET A 41 -24.07 -5.94 -5.56
CA MET A 41 -25.15 -6.52 -6.37
C MET A 41 -26.54 -6.47 -5.69
N GLY A 42 -26.63 -5.97 -4.46
CA GLY A 42 -27.87 -5.83 -3.68
C GLY A 42 -27.63 -5.60 -2.19
N ASP A 43 -28.72 -5.39 -1.44
CA ASP A 43 -28.69 -5.00 -0.03
C ASP A 43 -27.89 -5.95 0.88
N SER A 44 -27.95 -7.25 0.61
CA SER A 44 -27.24 -8.28 1.40
C SER A 44 -25.72 -8.19 1.25
N ASP A 45 -25.22 -7.80 0.08
CA ASP A 45 -23.79 -7.59 -0.15
C ASP A 45 -23.32 -6.25 0.38
N LEU A 46 -24.16 -5.21 0.30
CA LEU A 46 -23.88 -3.91 0.92
C LEU A 46 -23.80 -4.02 2.46
N GLU A 47 -24.71 -4.76 3.06
CA GLU A 47 -24.65 -5.12 4.48
C GLU A 47 -23.39 -5.93 4.82
N ALA A 48 -22.99 -6.88 3.96
CA ALA A 48 -21.78 -7.66 4.17
C ALA A 48 -20.51 -6.79 4.07
N LEU A 49 -20.45 -5.85 3.12
CA LEU A 49 -19.38 -4.85 2.99
C LEU A 49 -19.26 -4.02 4.27
N TYR A 50 -20.36 -3.45 4.77
CA TYR A 50 -20.33 -2.65 5.99
C TYR A 50 -19.99 -3.46 7.24
N ARG A 51 -20.36 -4.75 7.29
CA ARG A 51 -19.95 -5.66 8.38
C ARG A 51 -18.46 -5.97 8.34
N VAL A 52 -17.88 -6.20 7.16
CA VAL A 52 -16.42 -6.35 7.00
C VAL A 52 -15.69 -5.08 7.42
N ALA A 53 -16.09 -3.92 6.89
CA ALA A 53 -15.44 -2.63 7.17
C ALA A 53 -15.56 -2.16 8.64
N LYS A 54 -16.41 -2.81 9.46
CA LYS A 54 -16.58 -2.55 10.89
C LYS A 54 -16.11 -3.70 11.79
N ASN A 55 -15.59 -4.79 11.23
CA ASN A 55 -15.16 -5.94 12.00
C ASN A 55 -13.74 -5.72 12.54
N PRO A 56 -13.51 -5.59 13.86
CA PRO A 56 -12.18 -5.36 14.41
C PRO A 56 -11.21 -6.52 14.19
N ALA A 57 -11.71 -7.72 13.83
CA ALA A 57 -10.91 -8.88 13.47
C ALA A 57 -10.59 -8.96 11.96
N ILE A 58 -10.84 -7.89 11.19
CA ILE A 58 -10.40 -7.72 9.81
C ILE A 58 -9.65 -6.38 9.75
N THR A 59 -8.32 -6.42 9.83
CA THR A 59 -7.48 -5.22 9.78
C THR A 59 -7.16 -4.85 8.34
N THR A 60 -6.92 -3.55 8.10
CA THR A 60 -6.43 -3.07 6.79
C THR A 60 -5.07 -3.69 6.46
N ASP A 61 -4.18 -3.76 7.45
CA ASP A 61 -2.84 -4.31 7.33
C ASP A 61 -2.88 -5.75 6.82
N ALA A 62 -3.66 -6.66 7.44
CA ALA A 62 -3.75 -8.06 6.99
C ALA A 62 -4.27 -8.23 5.54
N ILE A 63 -5.10 -7.30 5.05
CA ILE A 63 -5.55 -7.29 3.65
C ILE A 63 -4.43 -6.80 2.73
N LEU A 64 -3.70 -5.76 3.12
CA LEU A 64 -2.62 -5.18 2.32
C LEU A 64 -1.38 -6.06 2.31
N ASP A 65 -1.00 -6.65 3.45
CA ASP A 65 0.12 -7.58 3.59
C ASP A 65 -0.06 -8.81 2.67
N ALA A 66 -1.27 -9.36 2.58
CA ALA A 66 -1.58 -10.48 1.69
C ALA A 66 -1.40 -10.11 0.21
N HIS A 67 -1.91 -8.94 -0.20
CA HIS A 67 -1.75 -8.39 -1.55
C HIS A 67 -0.26 -8.09 -1.88
N GLN A 68 0.46 -7.52 -0.92
CA GLN A 68 1.90 -7.23 -1.04
C GLN A 68 2.72 -8.51 -1.16
N GLN A 69 2.39 -9.56 -0.40
CA GLN A 69 3.07 -10.84 -0.50
C GLN A 69 2.90 -11.48 -1.89
N ALA A 70 1.72 -11.36 -2.50
CA ALA A 70 1.51 -11.77 -3.89
C ALA A 70 2.34 -10.93 -4.88
N ALA A 71 2.45 -9.62 -4.68
CA ALA A 71 3.32 -8.76 -5.48
C ALA A 71 4.81 -9.12 -5.32
N ILE A 72 5.28 -9.38 -4.10
CA ILE A 72 6.65 -9.82 -3.80
C ILE A 72 6.96 -11.15 -4.53
N VAL A 73 6.05 -12.12 -4.48
CA VAL A 73 6.20 -13.40 -5.21
C VAL A 73 6.28 -13.18 -6.73
N ARG A 74 5.51 -12.23 -7.30
CA ARG A 74 5.67 -11.85 -8.71
C ARG A 74 7.06 -11.25 -9.00
N THR A 75 7.58 -10.39 -8.12
CA THR A 75 8.93 -9.80 -8.31
C THR A 75 10.04 -10.84 -8.36
N ALA A 76 9.91 -11.95 -7.62
CA ALA A 76 10.91 -13.02 -7.59
C ALA A 76 11.14 -13.74 -8.93
N SER A 77 10.23 -13.58 -9.90
CA SER A 77 10.41 -14.10 -11.27
C SER A 77 11.27 -13.20 -12.17
N HIS A 78 11.64 -12.00 -11.71
CA HIS A 78 12.46 -11.03 -12.43
C HIS A 78 13.86 -10.90 -11.81
N ALA A 79 14.90 -10.87 -12.65
CA ALA A 79 16.28 -10.70 -12.18
C ALA A 79 16.57 -9.31 -11.61
N VAL A 80 15.83 -8.29 -12.07
CA VAL A 80 15.90 -6.90 -11.62
C VAL A 80 14.47 -6.34 -11.63
N VAL A 81 14.13 -5.58 -10.59
CA VAL A 81 12.89 -4.81 -10.49
C VAL A 81 13.19 -3.37 -10.08
N VAL A 82 12.40 -2.43 -10.59
CA VAL A 82 12.45 -1.01 -10.20
C VAL A 82 11.37 -0.79 -9.16
N LEU A 83 11.75 -0.28 -7.98
CA LEU A 83 10.79 0.11 -6.94
C LEU A 83 10.53 1.61 -7.05
N ALA A 84 9.41 1.97 -7.69
CA ALA A 84 8.93 3.34 -7.78
C ALA A 84 8.23 3.74 -6.47
N GLN A 85 8.45 4.97 -6.01
CA GLN A 85 7.84 5.50 -4.78
C GLN A 85 7.48 6.97 -4.98
N ASP A 86 6.30 7.39 -4.53
CA ASP A 86 5.88 8.79 -4.51
C ASP A 86 4.82 9.02 -3.42
N THR A 87 4.75 10.22 -2.83
CA THR A 87 3.76 10.52 -1.78
C THR A 87 2.50 11.11 -2.38
N SER A 88 1.43 10.32 -2.40
CA SER A 88 0.09 10.78 -2.76
C SER A 88 -0.70 11.26 -1.53
N VAL A 89 -1.52 12.29 -1.72
CA VAL A 89 -2.42 12.83 -0.70
C VAL A 89 -3.84 12.32 -0.97
N ILE A 90 -4.47 11.71 0.04
CA ILE A 90 -5.86 11.29 -0.03
C ILE A 90 -6.71 12.29 0.75
N ASP A 91 -7.33 13.23 0.01
CA ASP A 91 -8.25 14.22 0.56
C ASP A 91 -9.62 13.59 0.84
N LEU A 92 -10.07 13.71 2.10
CA LEU A 92 -11.35 13.21 2.58
C LEU A 92 -12.21 14.32 3.22
N THR A 93 -11.92 15.58 2.86
CA THR A 93 -12.65 16.76 3.32
C THR A 93 -14.12 16.69 2.91
N LYS A 94 -15.04 16.93 3.86
CA LYS A 94 -16.49 16.98 3.59
C LYS A 94 -17.11 18.23 4.21
N PRO A 95 -18.06 18.90 3.53
CA PRO A 95 -18.59 20.20 3.98
C PRO A 95 -19.17 20.25 5.39
N SER A 96 -19.69 19.13 5.90
CA SER A 96 -20.43 19.07 7.17
C SER A 96 -19.96 17.96 8.13
N ARG A 97 -18.86 17.26 7.81
CA ARG A 97 -18.42 16.09 8.60
C ARG A 97 -16.93 15.80 8.47
N GLN A 98 -16.20 15.90 9.58
CA GLN A 98 -14.85 15.37 9.67
C GLN A 98 -14.86 13.83 9.63
N VAL A 99 -13.94 13.23 8.88
CA VAL A 99 -13.72 11.78 8.88
C VAL A 99 -12.86 11.41 10.09
N LYS A 100 -13.18 10.31 10.77
CA LYS A 100 -12.36 9.85 11.91
C LYS A 100 -11.03 9.28 11.40
N GLY A 101 -9.94 9.60 12.07
CA GLY A 101 -8.60 9.10 11.73
C GLY A 101 -7.86 9.89 10.65
N THR A 102 -8.42 10.99 10.13
CA THR A 102 -7.71 11.92 9.24
C THR A 102 -6.99 13.02 10.03
N GLY A 103 -5.94 13.61 9.45
CA GLY A 103 -5.25 14.80 9.95
C GLY A 103 -5.27 15.94 8.94
N PRO A 104 -4.85 17.16 9.32
CA PRO A 104 -4.79 18.31 8.42
C PRO A 104 -3.78 18.09 7.28
N LEU A 105 -4.10 18.64 6.10
CA LEU A 105 -3.31 18.50 4.88
C LEU A 105 -2.44 19.74 4.63
N GLU A 106 -2.82 20.57 3.66
CA GLU A 106 -2.14 21.83 3.29
C GLU A 106 -2.61 23.02 4.13
N SER A 107 -3.83 22.94 4.64
CA SER A 107 -4.56 23.97 5.38
C SER A 107 -5.49 23.32 6.41
N ASP A 108 -5.83 24.04 7.48
CA ASP A 108 -6.60 23.48 8.62
C ASP A 108 -8.08 23.21 8.31
N ASP A 109 -8.55 23.58 7.12
CA ASP A 109 -9.87 23.24 6.57
C ASP A 109 -9.86 21.97 5.70
N LYS A 110 -8.68 21.48 5.28
CA LYS A 110 -8.51 20.25 4.50
C LYS A 110 -8.04 19.08 5.37
N PHE A 111 -8.77 17.97 5.34
CA PHE A 111 -8.49 16.78 6.14
C PHE A 111 -8.36 15.51 5.30
N GLY A 112 -7.34 14.71 5.58
CA GLY A 112 -7.07 13.47 4.87
C GLY A 112 -5.94 12.66 5.48
N PHE A 113 -5.25 11.90 4.65
CA PHE A 113 -4.03 11.19 5.02
C PHE A 113 -3.04 11.14 3.83
N PHE A 114 -1.81 10.76 4.12
CA PHE A 114 -0.75 10.57 3.15
C PHE A 114 -0.53 9.08 2.91
N LEU A 115 -0.38 8.70 1.65
CA LEU A 115 -0.02 7.35 1.21
C LEU A 115 1.30 7.43 0.45
N HIS A 116 2.29 6.67 0.89
CA HIS A 116 3.55 6.47 0.19
C HIS A 116 3.69 4.98 -0.14
N PRO A 117 3.27 4.54 -1.33
CA PRO A 117 3.39 3.15 -1.75
C PRO A 117 4.77 2.91 -2.37
N LEU A 118 5.30 1.71 -2.18
CA LEU A 118 6.46 1.19 -2.88
C LEU A 118 5.95 0.23 -3.96
N TYR A 119 6.02 0.65 -5.22
CA TYR A 119 5.42 -0.03 -6.36
C TYR A 119 6.48 -0.66 -7.25
N ALA A 120 6.40 -1.98 -7.44
CA ALA A 120 7.36 -2.74 -8.23
C ALA A 120 7.00 -2.75 -9.73
N LEU A 121 8.00 -2.48 -10.55
CA LEU A 121 7.97 -2.54 -12.00
C LEU A 121 9.08 -3.47 -12.51
N SER A 122 8.88 -4.19 -13.61
CA SER A 122 9.98 -4.84 -14.31
C SER A 122 10.86 -3.82 -15.05
N GLU A 123 12.05 -4.22 -15.49
CA GLU A 123 12.92 -3.38 -16.35
C GLU A 123 12.24 -2.93 -17.66
N GLN A 124 11.23 -3.67 -18.12
CA GLN A 124 10.43 -3.38 -19.31
C GLN A 124 9.20 -2.51 -19.00
N GLY A 125 9.02 -2.08 -17.74
CA GLY A 125 7.88 -1.28 -17.30
C GLY A 125 6.60 -2.06 -17.00
N LEU A 126 6.65 -3.40 -16.87
CA LEU A 126 5.48 -4.19 -16.48
C LEU A 126 5.14 -3.93 -15.01
N PRO A 127 3.90 -3.55 -14.65
CA PRO A 127 3.49 -3.41 -13.26
C PRO A 127 3.43 -4.78 -12.56
N LEU A 128 4.18 -4.93 -11.45
CA LEU A 128 4.22 -6.14 -10.64
C LEU A 128 3.38 -6.02 -9.35
N GLY A 129 3.09 -4.79 -8.93
CA GLY A 129 2.18 -4.48 -7.82
C GLY A 129 2.84 -3.66 -6.70
N MET A 130 2.07 -3.32 -5.68
CA MET A 130 2.58 -2.64 -4.48
C MET A 130 3.22 -3.67 -3.55
N VAL A 131 4.48 -3.47 -3.17
CA VAL A 131 5.26 -4.40 -2.32
C VAL A 131 5.44 -3.90 -0.88
N ASP A 132 5.35 -2.60 -0.63
CA ASP A 132 5.29 -1.99 0.70
C ASP A 132 4.42 -0.71 0.64
N HIS A 133 3.97 -0.19 1.77
CA HIS A 133 3.28 1.09 1.85
C HIS A 133 3.43 1.75 3.23
N VAL A 134 3.42 3.07 3.26
CA VAL A 134 3.31 3.86 4.50
C VAL A 134 2.06 4.72 4.44
N LEU A 135 1.20 4.59 5.46
CA LEU A 135 0.02 5.43 5.70
C LEU A 135 0.26 6.27 6.96
N TRP A 136 0.05 7.58 6.88
CA TRP A 136 0.14 8.46 8.05
C TRP A 136 -0.72 9.72 7.94
N THR A 137 -0.92 10.36 9.08
CA THR A 137 -1.57 11.66 9.20
C THR A 137 -0.66 12.65 9.92
N ARG A 138 -0.89 13.94 9.72
CA ARG A 138 -0.27 15.00 10.52
C ARG A 138 -1.10 15.22 11.79
N GLN A 139 -0.46 15.64 12.88
CA GLN A 139 -1.16 16.10 14.08
C GLN A 139 -1.56 17.58 13.98
N SER A 140 -0.75 18.39 13.31
CA SER A 140 -0.98 19.82 13.09
C SER A 140 -0.18 20.34 11.88
N ILE A 141 -0.51 21.53 11.39
CA ILE A 141 0.30 22.24 10.39
C ILE A 141 1.33 23.10 11.13
N LEU A 142 2.60 22.78 10.94
CA LEU A 142 3.69 23.54 11.54
C LEU A 142 4.09 24.71 10.64
N THR A 143 3.64 25.92 10.98
CA THR A 143 3.87 27.15 10.22
C THR A 143 5.20 27.84 10.58
N ASN A 144 5.58 27.81 11.86
CA ASN A 144 6.78 28.47 12.40
C ASN A 144 7.90 27.46 12.68
N VAL A 145 8.47 26.86 11.63
CA VAL A 145 9.59 25.90 11.73
C VAL A 145 10.78 26.43 10.97
N ASP A 146 11.95 26.49 11.62
CA ASP A 146 13.19 26.86 10.95
C ASP A 146 13.58 25.82 9.90
N ARG A 147 14.34 26.24 8.89
CA ARG A 147 14.73 25.42 7.74
C ARG A 147 15.38 24.08 8.12
N PRO A 148 16.29 23.98 9.13
CA PRO A 148 16.90 22.71 9.51
C PRO A 148 15.87 21.72 10.05
N ASP A 149 14.95 22.16 10.90
CA ASP A 149 13.87 21.32 11.43
C ASP A 149 12.88 20.90 10.35
N LYS A 150 12.58 21.80 9.40
CA LYS A 150 11.75 21.47 8.23
C LYS A 150 12.41 20.39 7.36
N GLU A 151 13.73 20.41 7.20
CA GLU A 151 14.48 19.37 6.49
C GLU A 151 14.58 18.06 7.30
N ARG A 152 14.73 18.12 8.63
CA ARG A 152 14.69 16.95 9.54
C ARG A 152 13.34 16.24 9.49
N LEU A 153 12.24 16.97 9.64
CA LEU A 153 10.88 16.43 9.59
C LEU A 153 10.56 15.79 8.23
N ARG A 154 11.04 16.38 7.13
CA ARG A 154 10.92 15.81 5.78
C ARG A 154 11.64 14.47 5.64
N LYS A 155 12.84 14.32 6.22
CA LYS A 155 13.59 13.05 6.20
C LYS A 155 12.91 11.97 7.04
N GLN A 156 12.45 12.32 8.25
CA GLN A 156 11.74 11.40 9.15
C GLN A 156 10.40 10.89 8.57
N SER A 157 9.74 11.64 7.69
CA SER A 157 8.39 11.32 7.22
C SER A 157 8.29 10.18 6.19
N CYS A 158 9.42 9.64 5.68
CA CYS A 158 9.37 8.86 4.44
C CYS A 158 10.40 7.72 4.32
N TYR A 159 11.69 7.97 4.56
CA TYR A 159 12.75 7.05 4.09
C TYR A 159 13.20 5.98 5.10
N GLU A 160 13.14 6.26 6.41
CA GLU A 160 13.72 5.37 7.43
C GLU A 160 12.83 4.16 7.79
N CYS A 161 11.53 4.24 7.50
CA CYS A 161 10.56 3.20 7.88
C CYS A 161 10.61 1.94 6.99
N ILE A 162 10.96 2.08 5.71
CA ILE A 162 10.95 0.97 4.74
C ILE A 162 12.05 -0.07 5.07
N GLY A 163 13.25 0.42 5.41
CA GLY A 163 14.40 -0.44 5.73
C GLY A 163 14.33 -1.19 7.07
N SER A 164 13.33 -0.91 7.92
CA SER A 164 13.18 -1.56 9.23
C SER A 164 12.00 -2.53 9.32
N ARG A 165 11.11 -2.56 8.32
CA ARG A 165 9.89 -3.39 8.33
C ARG A 165 9.99 -4.67 7.52
N SER A 166 10.74 -4.65 6.41
CA SER A 166 10.86 -5.82 5.54
C SER A 166 12.02 -6.72 6.00
N GLY A 167 11.71 -7.97 6.38
CA GLY A 167 12.71 -9.04 6.58
C GLY A 167 13.33 -9.54 5.27
N TRP A 168 13.31 -8.72 4.21
CA TRP A 168 13.71 -9.05 2.86
C TRP A 168 14.97 -8.26 2.50
N GLU A 169 16.10 -8.96 2.33
CA GLU A 169 17.36 -8.34 1.96
C GLU A 169 17.37 -7.99 0.46
N PHE A 170 16.78 -6.84 0.12
CA PHE A 170 16.85 -6.28 -1.23
C PHE A 170 18.30 -5.88 -1.57
N ARG A 171 19.01 -6.77 -2.28
CA ARG A 171 20.46 -6.67 -2.57
C ARG A 171 20.92 -5.36 -3.21
N SER A 172 20.04 -4.62 -3.88
CA SER A 172 20.26 -3.23 -4.27
C SER A 172 18.94 -2.51 -4.56
N VAL A 173 18.54 -1.56 -3.70
CA VAL A 173 17.40 -0.68 -3.99
C VAL A 173 17.92 0.69 -4.44
N SER A 174 17.77 1.00 -5.73
CA SER A 174 18.03 2.35 -6.26
C SER A 174 16.82 3.25 -5.99
N LEU A 175 16.69 3.72 -4.74
CA LEU A 175 15.63 4.63 -4.28
C LEU A 175 15.82 6.06 -4.83
N THR A 176 15.62 6.27 -6.13
CA THR A 176 15.83 7.58 -6.76
C THR A 176 14.50 8.28 -7.08
N CYS A 177 14.08 9.20 -6.22
CA CYS A 177 12.81 9.92 -6.30
C CYS A 177 12.58 10.67 -7.63
N HIS A 178 13.62 11.15 -8.32
CA HIS A 178 13.48 12.08 -9.47
C HIS A 178 14.38 11.76 -10.70
N ARG A 179 15.01 10.58 -10.79
CA ARG A 179 15.78 10.18 -12.00
C ARG A 179 15.70 8.66 -12.24
N ILE A 180 15.26 8.28 -13.43
CA ILE A 180 15.40 6.91 -13.95
C ILE A 180 16.82 6.78 -14.52
N ALA A 181 17.70 6.01 -13.86
CA ALA A 181 19.02 5.64 -14.39
C ALA A 181 19.53 4.32 -13.77
N ALA A 182 19.97 3.42 -14.65
CA ALA A 182 20.19 1.97 -14.50
C ALA A 182 21.50 1.51 -13.78
N SER A 183 21.64 0.17 -13.70
CA SER A 183 22.89 -0.64 -13.55
C SER A 183 23.49 -0.71 -12.12
N THR A 184 24.21 -1.74 -11.66
CA THR A 184 24.58 -3.12 -12.12
C THR A 184 24.92 -3.96 -10.86
N THR A 185 25.25 -5.27 -10.80
CA THR A 185 25.72 -6.30 -11.76
C THR A 185 25.34 -7.71 -11.26
N ARG A 186 25.48 -8.76 -12.09
CA ARG A 186 25.34 -10.19 -11.68
C ARG A 186 26.59 -10.67 -10.92
N SER A 187 26.53 -10.87 -9.60
CA SER A 187 27.57 -11.61 -8.87
C SER A 187 27.34 -13.12 -9.00
N THR A 188 28.18 -13.76 -9.78
CA THR A 188 28.33 -15.23 -9.76
C THR A 188 29.01 -15.64 -8.46
N THR A 189 28.24 -16.19 -7.53
CA THR A 189 28.75 -17.05 -6.45
C THR A 189 27.92 -18.32 -6.46
N ASP A 190 28.60 -19.45 -6.63
CA ASP A 190 27.99 -20.76 -6.82
C ASP A 190 27.06 -21.17 -5.68
N PHE A 191 25.87 -21.66 -6.03
CA PHE A 191 25.12 -22.58 -5.17
C PHE A 191 25.46 -24.00 -5.59
N SER A 192 26.59 -24.49 -5.09
CA SER A 192 26.96 -25.90 -5.11
C SER A 192 26.67 -26.53 -3.74
N ALA A 193 25.65 -27.40 -3.68
CA ALA A 193 25.20 -28.15 -2.50
C ALA A 193 24.67 -27.27 -1.33
N ILE A 194 23.65 -27.66 -0.55
CA ILE A 194 23.09 -28.98 -0.24
C ILE A 194 21.55 -28.92 -0.33
#